data_AF-A0A7X8QRU3-F1
#
_entry.id   AF-A0A7X8QRU3-F1
#
_cell.length_a   1.000
_cell.length_b   1.000
_cell.length_c   1.000
_cell.angle_alpha   90.00
_cell.angle_beta   90.00
_cell.angle_gamma   90.00
#
_symmetry.space_group_name_H-M   'P 1'
#
loop_
_entity.id
_entity.type
_entity.pdbx_description
1 polymer ?
#
loop_
_entity_poly.entity_id
_entity_poly.type
_entity_poly.pdbx_seq_one_letter_code
_entity_poly.pdbx_strand_id
1 'polypeptide(L)'
;MKRVIKSSDKRRRGFTMMELLAVMVIISMLIGISITAAQWVFRTLREKRYVTTCRILETAINRYHHEYREWPIPLSGGTYSTTYKVSGGKYDNPDYTYKFSGENNKECLSMLRRLSDRNPKRIPFIDESGLFAMKNGKMLPLPGAGDEAVALAYRNRKNKVEYYSVTIDVEAEKVSVE
;
A
#
# COMPACT_ATOMS: atom_id res chain seq x y z
N MET A 1 -8.41 -59.38 57.53
CA MET A 1 -8.48 -59.30 56.05
C MET A 1 -7.70 -58.08 55.58
N LYS A 2 -6.59 -58.24 54.83
CA LYS A 2 -5.83 -57.14 54.24
C LYS A 2 -6.06 -57.11 52.72
N ARG A 3 -6.56 -55.99 52.18
CA ARG A 3 -6.79 -55.77 50.75
C ARG A 3 -5.49 -55.27 50.11
N VAL A 4 -4.97 -56.00 49.13
CA VAL A 4 -3.81 -55.58 48.34
C VAL A 4 -4.29 -54.68 47.20
N ILE A 5 -3.90 -53.41 47.22
CA ILE A 5 -4.17 -52.46 46.13
C ILE A 5 -3.07 -52.66 45.07
N LYS A 6 -3.45 -53.19 43.91
CA LYS A 6 -2.56 -53.37 42.77
C LYS A 6 -2.37 -52.01 42.08
N SER A 7 -1.26 -51.31 42.34
CA SER A 7 -0.93 -50.08 41.61
C SER A 7 -0.54 -50.43 40.17
N SER A 8 -1.35 -50.01 39.21
CA SER A 8 -1.03 -50.10 37.79
C SER A 8 0.07 -49.09 37.44
N ASP A 9 1.30 -49.57 37.41
CA ASP A 9 2.47 -48.78 37.05
C ASP A 9 2.39 -48.41 35.56
N LYS A 10 1.87 -47.22 35.24
CA LYS A 10 1.85 -46.67 33.88
C LYS A 10 3.29 -46.34 33.48
N ARG A 11 3.97 -47.30 32.85
CA ARG A 11 5.31 -47.12 32.26
C ARG A 11 5.30 -45.86 31.37
N ARG A 12 5.91 -44.79 31.87
CA ARG A 12 6.17 -43.58 31.09
C ARG A 12 7.29 -43.90 30.10
N ARG A 13 6.94 -44.09 28.82
CA ARG A 13 7.92 -44.16 27.74
C ARG A 13 8.49 -42.76 27.52
N GLY A 14 9.78 -42.58 27.80
CA GLY A 14 10.51 -41.37 27.44
C GLY A 14 10.83 -41.35 25.95
N PHE A 15 11.00 -40.15 25.40
CA PHE A 15 11.38 -39.95 24.00
C PHE A 15 12.81 -40.46 23.78
N THR A 16 13.01 -41.33 22.79
CA THR A 16 14.36 -41.79 22.43
C THR A 16 15.05 -40.76 21.54
N MET A 17 16.39 -40.69 21.57
CA MET A 17 17.16 -39.81 20.68
C MET A 17 16.86 -40.08 19.21
N MET A 18 16.59 -41.34 18.86
CA MET A 18 16.31 -41.74 17.48
C MET A 18 14.93 -41.26 17.00
N GLU A 19 13.92 -41.28 17.87
CA GLU A 19 12.61 -40.67 17.57
C GLU A 19 12.74 -39.16 17.35
N LEU A 20 13.55 -38.46 18.17
CA LEU A 20 13.80 -37.02 17.99
C LEU A 20 14.51 -36.73 16.66
N LEU A 21 15.49 -37.54 16.31
CA LEU A 21 16.26 -37.40 15.07
C LEU A 21 15.36 -37.60 13.85
N ALA A 22 14.55 -38.66 13.83
CA ALA A 22 13.62 -38.93 12.72
C ALA A 22 12.64 -37.76 12.53
N VAL A 23 12.12 -37.18 13.61
CA VAL A 23 11.22 -36.02 13.56
C VAL A 23 11.91 -34.80 12.94
N MET A 24 13.15 -34.50 13.33
CA MET A 24 13.90 -33.38 12.75
C MET A 24 14.19 -33.56 11.25
N VAL A 25 14.45 -34.79 10.82
CA VAL A 25 14.63 -35.11 9.39
C VAL A 25 13.35 -34.86 8.61
N ILE A 26 12.19 -35.30 9.12
CA ILE A 26 10.91 -35.10 8.45
C ILE A 26 10.55 -33.60 8.41
N ILE A 27 10.72 -32.87 9.51
CA ILE A 27 10.40 -31.43 9.57
C ILE A 27 11.31 -30.64 8.62
N SER A 28 12.61 -30.93 8.56
CA SER A 28 13.53 -30.20 7.67
C SER A 28 13.19 -30.44 6.19
N MET A 29 12.79 -31.66 5.82
CA MET A 29 12.30 -31.97 4.48
C MET A 29 11.03 -31.19 4.13
N LEU A 30 10.06 -31.12 5.05
CA LEU A 30 8.82 -30.36 4.85
C LEU A 30 9.09 -28.84 4.73
N ILE A 31 9.98 -28.30 5.57
CA ILE A 31 10.38 -26.88 5.53
C ILE A 31 11.04 -26.55 4.19
N GLY A 32 11.92 -27.43 3.68
CA GLY A 32 12.59 -27.23 2.39
C GLY A 32 11.60 -27.00 1.24
N ILE A 33 10.58 -27.85 1.15
CA ILE A 33 9.52 -27.72 0.13
C ILE A 33 8.71 -26.44 0.38
N SER A 34 8.34 -26.17 1.63
CA SER A 34 7.50 -25.03 2.01
C SER A 34 8.10 -23.66 1.65
N ILE A 35 9.43 -23.49 1.82
CA ILE A 35 10.11 -22.21 1.50
C ILE A 35 9.98 -21.87 0.02
N THR A 36 10.18 -22.85 -0.87
CA THR A 36 10.12 -22.61 -2.33
C THR A 36 8.72 -22.19 -2.77
N ALA A 37 7.68 -22.86 -2.27
CA ALA A 37 6.30 -22.49 -2.55
C ALA A 37 5.96 -21.09 -2.03
N ALA A 38 6.45 -20.73 -0.84
CA ALA A 38 6.21 -19.42 -0.25
C ALA A 38 6.78 -18.28 -1.12
N GLN A 39 7.94 -18.46 -1.74
CA GLN A 39 8.53 -17.44 -2.63
C GLN A 39 7.63 -17.08 -3.81
N TRP A 40 6.96 -18.07 -4.41
CA TRP A 40 5.99 -17.84 -5.49
C TRP A 40 4.78 -17.04 -5.01
N VAL A 41 4.23 -17.44 -3.86
CA VAL A 41 3.09 -16.74 -3.24
C VAL A 41 3.43 -15.28 -2.96
N PHE A 42 4.60 -14.99 -2.37
CA PHE A 42 5.00 -13.62 -2.09
C PHE A 42 5.19 -12.77 -3.35
N ARG A 43 5.63 -13.35 -4.48
CA ARG A 43 5.70 -12.62 -5.75
C ARG A 43 4.32 -12.22 -6.24
N THR A 44 3.38 -13.16 -6.25
CA THR A 44 1.99 -12.89 -6.63
C THR A 44 1.30 -11.91 -5.69
N LEU A 45 1.58 -11.98 -4.38
CA LEU A 45 1.04 -11.03 -3.41
C LEU A 45 1.50 -9.60 -3.68
N ARG A 46 2.75 -9.39 -4.12
CA ARG A 46 3.25 -8.05 -4.49
C ARG A 46 2.53 -7.49 -5.70
N GLU A 47 2.34 -8.30 -6.74
CA GLU A 47 1.60 -7.90 -7.95
C GLU A 47 0.14 -7.58 -7.62
N LYS A 48 -0.53 -8.45 -6.84
CA LYS A 48 -1.91 -8.21 -6.39
C LYS A 48 -2.02 -6.95 -5.54
N ARG A 49 -1.07 -6.71 -4.64
CA ARG A 49 -1.03 -5.48 -3.84
C ARG A 49 -0.91 -4.26 -4.72
N TYR A 50 0.00 -4.26 -5.69
CA TYR A 50 0.17 -3.15 -6.63
C TYR A 50 -1.15 -2.83 -7.36
N VAL A 51 -1.77 -3.82 -8.01
CA VAL A 51 -3.04 -3.64 -8.73
C VAL A 51 -4.16 -3.16 -7.81
N THR A 52 -4.22 -3.69 -6.58
CA THR A 52 -5.22 -3.28 -5.59
C THR A 52 -4.98 -1.83 -5.15
N THR A 53 -3.73 -1.44 -4.92
CA THR A 53 -3.37 -0.07 -4.57
C THR A 53 -3.72 0.91 -5.69
N CYS A 54 -3.45 0.60 -6.97
CA CYS A 54 -3.85 1.45 -8.10
C CYS A 54 -5.37 1.70 -8.07
N ARG A 55 -6.18 0.65 -7.91
CA ARG A 55 -7.65 0.77 -7.84
C ARG A 55 -8.12 1.59 -6.63
N ILE A 56 -7.45 1.45 -5.48
CA ILE A 56 -7.75 2.24 -4.29
C ILE A 56 -7.45 3.71 -4.57
N LEU A 57 -6.32 4.03 -5.21
CA LEU A 57 -5.95 5.40 -5.57
C LEU A 57 -6.94 5.99 -6.60
N GLU A 58 -7.32 5.25 -7.64
CA GLU A 58 -8.36 5.67 -8.60
C GLU A 58 -9.68 5.99 -7.89
N THR A 59 -10.13 5.08 -7.02
CA THR A 59 -11.35 5.26 -6.24
C THR A 59 -11.25 6.48 -5.32
N ALA A 60 -10.09 6.70 -4.70
CA ALA A 60 -9.85 7.84 -3.83
C ALA A 60 -9.89 9.18 -4.58
N ILE A 61 -9.31 9.24 -5.77
CA ILE A 61 -9.36 10.43 -6.65
C ILE A 61 -10.80 10.71 -7.05
N ASN A 62 -11.57 9.70 -7.45
CA ASN A 62 -12.98 9.88 -7.79
C ASN A 62 -13.80 10.35 -6.59
N ARG A 63 -13.54 9.80 -5.39
CA ARG A 63 -14.20 10.27 -4.15
C ARG A 63 -13.86 11.72 -3.84
N TYR A 64 -12.60 12.13 -4.01
CA TYR A 64 -12.18 13.52 -3.86
C TYR A 64 -12.96 14.42 -4.83
N HIS A 65 -13.06 14.01 -6.10
CA HIS A 65 -13.82 14.74 -7.12
C HIS A 65 -15.31 14.84 -6.77
N HIS A 66 -15.95 13.77 -6.30
CA HIS A 66 -17.35 13.81 -5.88
C HIS A 66 -17.60 14.71 -4.66
N GLU A 67 -16.67 14.75 -3.70
CA GLU A 67 -16.82 15.51 -2.45
C GLU A 67 -16.55 17.01 -2.64
N TYR A 68 -15.58 17.36 -3.49
CA TYR A 68 -15.13 18.74 -3.70
C TYR A 68 -15.56 19.35 -5.03
N ARG A 69 -16.10 18.54 -5.96
CA ARG A 69 -16.45 18.92 -7.34
C ARG A 69 -15.25 19.44 -8.15
N GLU A 70 -14.05 19.07 -7.74
CA GLU A 70 -12.78 19.49 -8.34
C GLU A 70 -11.82 18.30 -8.38
N TRP A 71 -11.03 18.21 -9.44
CA TRP A 71 -9.98 17.18 -9.54
C TRP A 71 -8.77 17.57 -8.67
N PRO A 72 -8.03 16.60 -8.10
CA PRO A 72 -6.83 16.87 -7.30
C PRO A 72 -5.63 17.25 -8.21
N ILE A 73 -5.76 18.38 -8.90
CA ILE A 73 -4.77 18.92 -9.83
C ILE A 73 -4.17 20.19 -9.20
N PRO A 74 -2.83 20.32 -9.11
CA PRO A 74 -2.20 21.57 -8.68
C PRO A 74 -2.50 22.69 -9.67
N LEU A 75 -3.08 23.79 -9.21
CA LEU A 75 -3.16 25.02 -10.00
C LEU A 75 -1.73 25.44 -10.39
N SER A 76 -1.49 25.60 -11.69
CA SER A 76 -0.20 26.05 -12.20
C SER A 76 0.13 27.44 -11.63
N GLY A 77 1.26 27.57 -10.95
CA GLY A 77 1.74 28.86 -10.42
C GLY A 77 1.83 28.97 -8.90
N GLY A 78 2.57 28.08 -8.24
CA GLY A 78 3.37 28.32 -7.02
C GLY A 78 2.71 28.90 -5.75
N THR A 79 1.44 29.28 -5.79
CA THR A 79 0.71 29.87 -4.68
C THR A 79 -0.44 28.94 -4.35
N TYR A 80 -0.26 28.15 -3.30
CA TYR A 80 -1.33 27.37 -2.70
C TYR A 80 -2.35 28.36 -2.14
N SER A 81 -3.33 28.75 -2.95
CA SER A 81 -4.40 29.64 -2.53
C SER A 81 -5.26 28.90 -1.50
N THR A 82 -5.12 29.28 -0.24
CA THR A 82 -5.95 28.85 0.91
C THR A 82 -7.39 29.38 0.86
N THR A 83 -7.76 30.07 -0.22
CA THR A 83 -9.12 30.56 -0.43
C THR A 83 -9.85 29.63 -1.39
N TYR A 84 -10.81 28.88 -0.87
CA TYR A 84 -11.86 28.22 -1.66
C TYR A 84 -12.56 29.27 -2.50
N LYS A 85 -12.10 29.43 -3.73
CA LYS A 85 -12.90 30.00 -4.80
C LYS A 85 -13.13 28.86 -5.79
N VAL A 86 -14.38 28.41 -5.84
CA VAL A 86 -14.96 27.78 -7.02
C VAL A 86 -14.87 28.83 -8.12
N SER A 87 -13.71 28.91 -8.74
CA SER A 87 -13.43 29.78 -9.86
C SER A 87 -12.82 28.85 -10.87
N GLY A 88 -13.51 28.68 -12.00
CA GLY A 88 -13.08 27.85 -13.12
C GLY A 88 -11.68 28.22 -13.57
N GLY A 89 -10.69 27.67 -12.86
CA GLY A 89 -9.29 27.73 -13.22
C GLY A 89 -9.22 27.03 -14.53
N LYS A 90 -8.93 27.80 -15.59
CA LYS A 90 -8.73 27.23 -16.91
C LYS A 90 -7.65 26.17 -16.75
N TYR A 91 -8.04 24.94 -17.07
CA TYR A 91 -7.11 23.86 -17.29
C TYR A 91 -6.23 24.33 -18.45
N ASP A 92 -5.05 24.89 -18.16
CA ASP A 92 -4.13 25.46 -19.16
C ASP A 92 -3.59 24.40 -20.14
N ASN A 93 -4.00 23.14 -20.00
CA ASN A 93 -3.73 22.09 -20.96
C ASN A 93 -4.90 21.97 -21.97
N PRO A 94 -4.68 22.27 -23.27
CA PRO A 94 -5.71 22.07 -24.29
C PRO A 94 -6.19 20.61 -24.42
N ASP A 95 -5.38 19.65 -23.97
CA ASP A 95 -5.69 18.22 -24.06
C ASP A 95 -6.52 17.71 -22.87
N TYR A 96 -6.89 18.56 -21.90
CA TYR A 96 -7.63 18.24 -20.66
C TYR A 96 -7.09 17.04 -19.86
N THR A 97 -5.89 16.59 -20.17
CA THR A 97 -5.27 15.38 -19.65
C THR A 97 -4.09 15.75 -18.77
N TYR A 98 -4.11 15.30 -17.52
CA TYR A 98 -3.08 15.61 -16.53
C TYR A 98 -2.38 14.34 -16.09
N LYS A 99 -1.07 14.27 -16.34
CA LYS A 99 -0.24 13.13 -15.96
C LYS A 99 0.73 13.50 -14.84
N PHE A 100 0.64 12.78 -13.74
CA PHE A 100 1.53 12.90 -12.59
C PHE A 100 2.32 11.60 -12.44
N SER A 101 3.56 11.61 -12.90
CA SER A 101 4.47 10.46 -12.81
C SER A 101 5.77 10.86 -12.10
N GLY A 102 6.53 9.85 -11.66
CA GLY A 102 7.77 10.09 -10.93
C GLY A 102 7.53 10.84 -9.62
N GLU A 103 8.42 11.76 -9.29
CA GLU A 103 8.30 12.56 -8.07
C GLU A 103 7.12 13.55 -8.10
N ASN A 104 6.62 13.90 -9.28
CA ASN A 104 5.50 14.84 -9.43
C ASN A 104 4.16 14.23 -9.03
N ASN A 105 4.08 12.91 -8.81
CA ASN A 105 2.88 12.26 -8.28
C ASN A 105 2.51 12.76 -6.88
N LYS A 106 3.47 13.32 -6.13
CA LYS A 106 3.25 13.93 -4.82
C LYS A 106 2.24 15.07 -4.88
N GLU A 107 2.21 15.82 -5.98
CA GLU A 107 1.34 17.01 -6.11
C GLU A 107 -0.13 16.60 -6.13
N CYS A 108 -0.47 15.53 -6.84
CA CYS A 108 -1.84 14.99 -6.89
C CYS A 108 -2.15 14.14 -5.65
N LEU A 109 -1.29 13.17 -5.32
CA LEU A 109 -1.58 12.16 -4.30
C LEU A 109 -1.52 12.72 -2.87
N SER A 110 -0.81 13.82 -2.63
CA SER A 110 -0.83 14.48 -1.32
C SER A 110 -2.19 15.12 -1.00
N MET A 111 -2.97 15.56 -2.00
CA MET A 111 -4.30 16.16 -1.78
C MET A 111 -5.32 15.17 -1.23
N LEU A 112 -5.11 13.87 -1.50
CA LEU A 112 -5.96 12.79 -1.00
C LEU A 112 -5.72 12.48 0.48
N ARG A 113 -4.62 13.00 1.04
CA ARG A 113 -4.24 12.81 2.44
C ARG A 113 -4.99 13.77 3.33
N ARG A 114 -5.17 13.36 4.58
CA ARG A 114 -5.94 14.12 5.59
C ARG A 114 -5.38 15.51 5.86
N LEU A 115 -4.06 15.66 5.83
CA LEU A 115 -3.36 16.86 6.30
C LEU A 115 -3.02 17.85 5.20
N SER A 116 -3.50 17.65 3.96
CA SER A 116 -3.29 18.63 2.90
C SER A 116 -4.20 19.84 3.11
N ASP A 117 -3.67 21.05 2.90
CA ASP A 117 -4.46 22.29 2.87
C ASP A 117 -5.59 22.27 1.83
N ARG A 118 -5.44 21.45 0.78
CA ARG A 118 -6.46 21.23 -0.26
C ARG A 118 -7.51 20.19 0.12
N ASN A 119 -7.40 19.60 1.31
CA ASN A 119 -8.41 18.77 1.92
C ASN A 119 -9.01 19.51 3.12
N PRO A 120 -9.90 20.50 2.89
CA PRO A 120 -10.38 21.42 3.92
C PRO A 120 -11.20 20.69 4.97
N LYS A 121 -11.96 19.67 4.54
CA LYS A 121 -12.76 18.84 5.44
C LYS A 121 -11.89 17.78 6.13
N ARG A 122 -10.59 17.71 5.78
CA ARG A 122 -9.61 16.76 6.32
C ARG A 122 -10.12 15.31 6.28
N ILE A 123 -10.79 14.97 5.18
CA ILE A 123 -11.37 13.64 4.95
C ILE A 123 -10.27 12.74 4.38
N PRO A 124 -9.86 11.65 5.05
CA PRO A 124 -8.88 10.74 4.46
C PRO A 124 -9.52 9.99 3.28
N PHE A 125 -9.04 10.24 2.06
CA PHE A 125 -9.52 9.52 0.86
C PHE A 125 -8.73 8.25 0.60
N ILE A 126 -7.49 8.20 1.08
CA ILE A 126 -6.60 7.03 0.99
C ILE A 126 -6.27 6.49 2.38
N ASP A 127 -6.09 5.17 2.46
CA ASP A 127 -5.47 4.54 3.63
C ASP A 127 -3.95 4.60 3.48
N GLU A 128 -3.30 5.28 4.43
CA GLU A 128 -1.85 5.44 4.45
C GLU A 128 -1.15 4.14 4.91
N SER A 129 -1.90 3.23 5.55
CA SER A 129 -1.44 1.96 6.08
C SER A 129 -1.07 1.00 4.94
N GLY A 130 0.22 0.98 4.60
CA GLY A 130 0.73 0.14 3.53
C GLY A 130 0.97 0.87 2.21
N LEU A 131 0.89 2.19 2.19
CA LEU A 131 1.53 2.98 1.16
C LEU A 131 2.99 3.20 1.52
N PHE A 132 3.82 3.30 0.50
CA PHE A 132 5.21 3.66 0.65
C PHE A 132 5.48 4.95 -0.09
N ALA A 133 6.41 5.72 0.46
CA ALA A 133 6.76 7.03 -0.04
C ALA A 133 8.27 7.11 -0.20
N MET A 134 8.71 7.83 -1.23
CA MET A 134 10.12 8.12 -1.44
C MET A 134 10.49 9.37 -0.66
N LYS A 135 11.41 9.22 0.30
CA LYS A 135 11.99 10.33 1.06
C LYS A 135 13.50 10.18 1.07
N ASN A 136 14.21 11.22 0.63
CA ASN A 136 15.68 11.24 0.57
C ASN A 136 16.28 10.00 -0.14
N GLY A 137 15.66 9.58 -1.25
CA GLY A 137 16.09 8.41 -2.02
C GLY A 137 15.81 7.05 -1.37
N LYS A 138 15.14 7.01 -0.22
CA LYS A 138 14.74 5.79 0.48
C LYS A 138 13.24 5.61 0.44
N MET A 139 12.80 4.39 0.15
CA MET A 139 11.40 4.01 0.25
C MET A 139 11.07 3.72 1.72
N LEU A 140 10.26 4.58 2.31
CA LEU A 140 9.79 4.47 3.69
C LEU A 140 8.28 4.24 3.69
N PRO A 141 7.71 3.59 4.73
CA PRO A 141 6.26 3.61 4.92
C PRO A 141 5.77 5.06 4.93
N LEU A 142 4.65 5.33 4.25
CA LEU A 142 4.07 6.67 4.20
C LEU A 142 3.77 7.12 5.65
N PRO A 143 4.31 8.27 6.10
CA PRO A 143 4.03 8.75 7.45
C PRO A 143 2.56 9.14 7.57
N GLY A 144 1.85 8.52 8.52
CA GLY A 144 0.41 8.72 8.80
C GLY A 144 -0.03 10.18 9.05
N ALA A 145 0.93 11.04 9.42
CA ALA A 145 0.69 12.44 9.71
C ALA A 145 1.89 13.28 9.25
N GLY A 146 1.73 14.05 8.18
CA GLY A 146 2.70 15.04 7.75
C GLY A 146 2.16 15.88 6.61
N ASP A 147 2.34 17.20 6.73
CA ASP A 147 1.98 18.21 5.73
C ASP A 147 2.91 18.16 4.50
N GLU A 148 4.06 17.49 4.63
CA GLU A 148 5.02 17.31 3.57
C GLU A 148 4.41 16.46 2.42
N ALA A 149 4.36 17.03 1.22
CA ALA A 149 4.00 16.30 0.01
C ALA A 149 5.10 15.29 -0.33
N VAL A 150 4.77 14.00 -0.27
CA VAL A 150 5.73 12.91 -0.54
C VAL A 150 5.27 12.12 -1.76
N ALA A 151 6.23 11.75 -2.61
CA ALA A 151 5.97 10.96 -3.79
C ALA A 151 5.69 9.50 -3.40
N LEU A 152 4.57 8.95 -3.86
CA LEU A 152 4.20 7.56 -3.59
C LEU A 152 4.96 6.63 -4.51
N ALA A 153 5.49 5.55 -3.94
CA ALA A 153 6.29 4.58 -4.66
C ALA A 153 5.94 3.15 -4.26
N TYR A 154 6.27 2.22 -5.14
CA TYR A 154 6.12 0.80 -4.92
C TYR A 154 7.38 0.06 -5.38
N ARG A 155 7.48 -1.22 -4.98
CA ARG A 155 8.49 -2.13 -5.52
C ARG A 155 7.87 -3.01 -6.58
N ASN A 156 8.41 -2.95 -7.79
CA ASN A 156 7.96 -3.79 -8.89
C ASN A 156 8.42 -5.26 -8.71
N ARG A 157 8.02 -6.13 -9.65
CA ARG A 157 8.38 -7.56 -9.65
C ARG A 157 9.90 -7.82 -9.64
N LYS A 158 10.68 -6.91 -10.23
CA LYS A 158 12.16 -6.97 -10.27
C LYS A 158 12.82 -6.36 -9.01
N ASN A 159 12.03 -6.05 -7.97
CA ASN A 159 12.49 -5.41 -6.74
C ASN A 159 13.10 -4.01 -6.96
N LYS A 160 12.79 -3.38 -8.09
CA LYS A 160 13.14 -1.98 -8.38
C LYS A 160 12.04 -1.07 -7.82
N VAL A 161 12.45 0.08 -7.28
CA VAL A 161 11.52 1.10 -6.80
C VAL A 161 11.04 1.93 -7.98
N GLU A 162 9.73 2.05 -8.10
CA GLU A 162 9.04 2.82 -9.15
C GLU A 162 7.94 3.68 -8.49
N TYR A 163 7.51 4.72 -9.19
CA TYR A 163 6.50 5.66 -8.73
C TYR A 163 5.16 5.32 -9.36
N TYR A 164 4.07 5.51 -8.62
CA TYR A 164 2.74 5.47 -9.21
C TYR A 164 2.57 6.63 -10.20
N SER A 165 1.94 6.36 -11.34
CA SER A 165 1.61 7.33 -12.38
C SER A 165 0.11 7.53 -12.41
N VAL A 166 -0.34 8.75 -12.14
CA VAL A 166 -1.76 9.12 -12.20
C VAL A 166 -2.01 9.86 -13.49
N THR A 167 -3.05 9.46 -14.23
CA THR A 167 -3.55 10.20 -15.39
C THR A 167 -5.00 10.57 -15.15
N ILE A 168 -5.33 11.86 -15.22
CA ILE A 168 -6.67 12.39 -15.06
C ILE A 168 -7.07 13.03 -16.39
N ASP A 169 -8.13 12.52 -17.00
CA ASP A 169 -8.79 13.10 -18.15
C ASP A 169 -10.03 13.83 -17.64
N VAL A 170 -9.98 15.17 -17.69
CA VAL A 170 -11.04 16.03 -17.15
C VAL A 170 -12.28 16.02 -18.04
N GLU A 171 -12.12 15.88 -19.36
CA GLU A 171 -13.23 15.90 -20.31
C GLU A 171 -13.97 14.57 -20.33
N ALA A 172 -13.23 13.45 -20.30
CA ALA A 172 -13.81 12.11 -20.24
C ALA A 172 -14.23 11.67 -18.82
N GLU A 173 -14.06 12.53 -17.81
CA GLU A 173 -14.24 12.24 -16.38
C GLU A 173 -13.60 10.92 -15.95
N LYS A 174 -12.38 10.67 -16.43
CA LYS A 174 -11.71 9.38 -16.29
C LYS A 174 -10.39 9.51 -15.55
N VAL A 175 -10.16 8.59 -14.62
CA VAL A 175 -8.90 8.46 -13.88
C VAL A 175 -8.29 7.08 -14.14
N SER A 176 -6.99 7.07 -14.37
CA SER A 176 -6.19 5.85 -14.51
C SER A 176 -4.95 5.95 -13.63
N VAL A 177 -4.62 4.88 -12.89
CA VAL A 177 -3.39 4.80 -12.08
C VAL A 177 -2.55 3.59 -12.47
N GLU A 178 -1.29 3.84 -12.81
CA GLU A 178 -0.28 2.87 -13.25
C GLU A 178 1.06 3.06 -12.52
#